data_AF-A0A4U0H7T0-F1
#
_entry.id   AF-A0A4U0H7T0-F1
#
_cell.length_a   1.000
_cell.length_b   1.000
_cell.length_c   1.000
_cell.angle_alpha   90.00
_cell.angle_beta   90.00
_cell.angle_gamma   90.00
#
_symmetry.space_group_name_H-M   'P 1'
#
loop_
_entity.id
_entity.type
_entity.pdbx_description
1 polymer ?
#
loop_
_entity_poly.entity_id
_entity_poly.type
_entity_poly.pdbx_seq_one_letter_code
_entity_poly.pdbx_strand_id
1 'polypeptide(L)'
;MKLVQLKNKCRRTRPLTSTNIVVLSIIAIITAIVSCSKDQAAEPNPEPSPESVTVENVSYINFARALFESKCSSCHAAGASASGKWTFSGYTSVKNNAATIKNVVLENRTMPLGGSLTSQERELLAAWFTRNTPEN
;
A
#
# COMPACT_ATOMS: atom_id res chain seq x y z
N MET A 1 -70.68 -52.69 -17.32
CA MET A 1 -70.43 -51.77 -16.19
C MET A 1 -69.66 -50.58 -16.72
N LYS A 2 -70.24 -49.36 -16.71
CA LYS A 2 -69.62 -48.15 -17.29
C LYS A 2 -68.53 -47.64 -16.35
N LEU A 3 -67.32 -47.41 -16.85
CA LEU A 3 -66.36 -46.53 -16.19
C LEU A 3 -65.94 -45.43 -17.18
N VAL A 4 -66.38 -44.23 -16.83
CA VAL A 4 -66.13 -42.95 -17.47
C VAL A 4 -64.68 -42.54 -17.17
N GLN A 5 -63.86 -42.33 -18.20
CA GLN A 5 -62.50 -41.81 -18.06
C GLN A 5 -62.54 -40.28 -17.89
N LEU A 6 -62.25 -39.81 -16.67
CA LEU A 6 -62.08 -38.39 -16.33
C LEU A 6 -60.76 -37.86 -16.88
N LYS A 7 -60.85 -36.70 -17.52
CA LYS A 7 -59.83 -36.01 -18.29
C LYS A 7 -59.10 -35.01 -17.38
N ASN A 8 -57.93 -35.38 -16.85
CA ASN A 8 -57.04 -34.41 -16.19
C ASN A 8 -56.09 -33.78 -17.23
N LYS A 9 -56.35 -32.52 -17.58
CA LYS A 9 -55.43 -31.64 -18.32
C LYS A 9 -54.18 -31.39 -17.48
N CYS A 10 -53.14 -32.20 -17.66
CA CYS A 10 -51.80 -31.85 -17.19
C CYS A 10 -51.18 -30.86 -18.18
N ARG A 11 -50.94 -29.63 -17.71
CA ARG A 11 -50.36 -28.51 -18.46
C ARG A 11 -48.92 -28.87 -18.85
N ARG A 12 -48.70 -29.10 -20.15
CA ARG A 12 -47.38 -29.41 -20.73
C ARG A 12 -46.49 -28.16 -20.67
N THR A 13 -45.59 -28.10 -19.70
CA THR A 13 -44.47 -27.15 -19.68
C THR A 13 -43.42 -27.62 -20.69
N ARG A 14 -42.98 -26.72 -21.55
CA ARG A 14 -41.93 -27.00 -22.54
C ARG A 14 -40.57 -27.05 -21.83
N PRO A 15 -39.71 -28.03 -22.12
CA PRO A 15 -38.37 -28.07 -21.55
C PRO A 15 -37.55 -26.90 -22.09
N LEU A 16 -36.95 -26.12 -21.19
CA LEU A 16 -35.95 -25.11 -21.53
C LEU A 16 -34.73 -25.83 -22.11
N THR A 17 -34.50 -25.67 -23.41
CA THR A 17 -33.35 -26.25 -24.10
C THR A 17 -32.05 -25.57 -23.69
N SER A 18 -31.00 -26.37 -23.54
CA SER A 18 -29.66 -26.03 -23.01
C SER A 18 -29.02 -24.78 -23.66
N THR A 19 -29.36 -24.49 -24.91
CA THR A 19 -28.84 -23.32 -25.64
C THR A 19 -29.31 -22.00 -25.02
N ASN A 20 -30.52 -21.95 -24.47
CA ASN A 20 -31.06 -20.74 -23.85
C ASN A 20 -30.41 -20.43 -22.49
N ILE A 21 -30.00 -21.47 -21.75
CA ILE A 21 -29.30 -21.32 -20.46
C ILE A 21 -27.90 -20.76 -20.71
N VAL A 22 -27.18 -21.28 -21.69
CA VAL A 22 -25.82 -20.81 -22.03
C VAL A 22 -25.83 -19.37 -22.54
N VAL A 23 -26.82 -18.99 -23.36
CA VAL A 23 -26.96 -17.59 -23.84
C VAL A 23 -27.34 -16.64 -22.71
N LEU A 24 -28.22 -17.04 -21.77
CA LEU A 24 -28.55 -16.24 -20.57
C LEU A 24 -27.35 -16.07 -19.63
N SER A 25 -26.49 -17.09 -19.49
CA SER A 25 -25.27 -17.01 -18.68
C SER A 25 -24.21 -16.09 -19.27
N ILE A 26 -24.07 -16.03 -20.60
CA ILE A 26 -23.09 -15.17 -21.26
C ILE A 26 -23.50 -13.68 -21.21
N ILE A 27 -24.80 -13.39 -21.34
CA ILE A 27 -25.31 -12.00 -21.26
C ILE A 27 -25.12 -11.41 -19.85
N ALA A 28 -25.27 -12.22 -18.79
CA ALA A 28 -25.07 -11.77 -17.40
C ALA A 28 -23.62 -11.41 -17.06
N ILE A 29 -22.63 -11.97 -17.77
CA ILE A 29 -21.20 -11.72 -17.54
C ILE A 29 -20.75 -10.42 -18.24
N ILE A 30 -21.37 -10.05 -19.37
CA ILE A 30 -21.00 -8.85 -20.15
C ILE A 30 -21.50 -7.56 -19.47
N THR A 31 -22.59 -7.60 -18.70
CA THR A 31 -23.09 -6.42 -17.96
C THR A 31 -22.28 -6.07 -16.72
N ALA A 32 -21.29 -6.88 -16.33
CA ALA A 32 -20.51 -6.68 -15.11
C ALA A 32 -19.23 -5.83 -15.28
N ILE A 33 -18.88 -5.40 -16.51
CA ILE A 33 -17.63 -4.64 -16.76
C ILE A 33 -17.82 -3.13 -17.01
N VAL A 34 -19.02 -2.57 -16.80
CA VAL A 34 -19.29 -1.11 -16.95
C VAL A 34 -19.41 -0.40 -15.60
N SER A 35 -18.59 -0.78 -14.62
CA SER A 35 -18.51 -0.07 -13.34
C SER A 35 -17.07 -0.05 -12.84
N CYS A 36 -16.26 0.85 -13.42
CA CYS A 36 -15.21 1.62 -12.76
C CYS A 36 -14.48 2.52 -13.78
N SER A 37 -15.21 3.45 -14.42
CA SER A 37 -14.56 4.74 -14.70
C SER A 37 -14.54 5.47 -13.37
N LYS A 38 -13.44 5.31 -12.65
CA LYS A 38 -13.14 6.16 -11.50
C LYS A 38 -12.85 7.53 -12.09
N ASP A 39 -13.89 8.35 -12.20
CA ASP A 39 -13.75 9.78 -12.40
C ASP A 39 -12.73 10.25 -11.37
N GLN A 40 -11.59 10.77 -11.85
CA GLN A 40 -10.73 11.62 -11.03
C GLN A 40 -11.52 12.90 -10.79
N ALA A 41 -12.45 12.81 -9.84
CA ALA A 41 -12.91 13.98 -9.12
C ALA A 41 -11.64 14.70 -8.66
N ALA A 42 -11.52 15.95 -9.11
CA ALA A 42 -10.47 16.87 -8.71
C ALA A 42 -10.17 16.64 -7.23
N GLU A 43 -8.92 16.28 -6.94
CA GLU A 43 -8.49 16.02 -5.58
C GLU A 43 -8.97 17.17 -4.70
N PRO A 44 -9.69 16.91 -3.60
CA PRO A 44 -9.91 17.95 -2.62
C PRO A 44 -8.52 18.36 -2.16
N ASN A 45 -8.10 19.55 -2.62
CA ASN A 45 -6.93 20.25 -2.12
C ASN A 45 -6.99 20.15 -0.59
N PRO A 46 -6.08 19.40 0.06
CA PRO A 46 -6.12 19.32 1.51
C PRO A 46 -5.79 20.73 2.02
N GLU A 47 -6.80 21.37 2.63
CA GLU A 47 -6.58 22.46 3.58
C GLU A 47 -5.45 22.05 4.55
N PRO A 48 -4.62 23.01 4.99
CA PRO A 48 -3.31 22.73 5.57
C PRO A 48 -3.43 21.87 6.83
N SER A 49 -3.18 20.59 6.65
CA SER A 49 -2.77 19.63 7.69
C SER A 49 -1.46 20.16 8.32
N PRO A 50 -1.20 19.95 9.64
CA PRO A 50 0.00 20.43 10.32
C PRO A 50 1.23 20.23 9.43
N GLU A 51 1.79 21.35 8.95
CA GLU A 51 2.85 21.48 7.94
C GLU A 51 3.26 20.15 7.29
N SER A 52 2.65 19.82 6.14
CA SER A 52 3.04 18.63 5.37
C SER A 52 4.56 18.59 5.19
N VAL A 53 5.19 17.46 5.55
CA VAL A 53 6.64 17.32 5.40
C VAL A 53 6.99 17.25 3.91
N THR A 54 7.81 18.17 3.46
CA THR A 54 8.36 18.27 2.11
C THR A 54 9.88 18.16 2.15
N VAL A 55 10.51 18.07 0.97
CA VAL A 55 11.97 18.03 0.86
C VAL A 55 12.63 19.32 1.38
N GLU A 56 11.91 20.44 1.37
CA GLU A 56 12.37 21.75 1.82
C GLU A 56 12.27 21.94 3.34
N ASN A 57 11.35 21.25 4.03
CA ASN A 57 11.13 21.40 5.48
C ASN A 57 11.47 20.14 6.32
N VAL A 58 11.72 18.98 5.70
CA VAL A 58 12.11 17.74 6.39
C VAL A 58 13.23 17.92 7.42
N SER A 59 13.04 17.36 8.61
CA SER A 59 13.96 17.41 9.74
C SER A 59 13.95 16.10 10.51
N TYR A 60 14.81 16.01 11.53
CA TYR A 60 14.81 14.87 12.44
C TYR A 60 13.49 14.78 13.23
N ILE A 61 13.03 15.90 13.79
CA ILE A 61 11.83 15.94 14.65
C ILE A 61 10.57 15.61 13.85
N ASN A 62 10.41 16.16 12.65
CA ASN A 62 9.17 16.02 11.88
C ASN A 62 9.08 14.74 11.02
N PHE A 63 10.21 14.06 10.76
CA PHE A 63 10.22 12.88 9.87
C PHE A 63 11.28 11.83 10.25
N ALA A 64 12.56 12.18 10.21
CA ALA A 64 13.62 11.19 10.20
C ALA A 64 13.63 10.31 11.46
N ARG A 65 13.33 10.88 12.64
CA ARG A 65 13.22 10.13 13.89
C ARG A 65 12.19 9.00 13.79
N ALA A 66 10.98 9.30 13.31
CA ALA A 66 9.90 8.33 13.19
C ALA A 66 10.25 7.24 12.15
N LEU A 67 10.96 7.61 11.09
CA LEU A 67 11.44 6.66 10.09
C LEU A 67 12.46 5.67 10.70
N PHE A 68 13.48 6.17 11.41
CA PHE A 68 14.48 5.30 12.05
C PHE A 68 13.87 4.42 13.14
N GLU A 69 12.94 4.96 13.93
CA GLU A 69 12.23 4.20 14.95
C GLU A 69 11.39 3.07 14.33
N SER A 70 10.66 3.34 13.25
CA SER A 70 9.72 2.37 12.68
C SER A 70 10.36 1.36 11.72
N LYS A 71 11.42 1.74 11.00
CA LYS A 71 12.01 0.91 9.93
C LYS A 71 13.39 0.35 10.27
N CYS A 72 14.09 0.91 11.26
CA CYS A 72 15.49 0.58 11.51
C CYS A 72 15.72 0.00 12.92
N SER A 73 15.01 0.49 13.93
CA SER A 73 15.24 0.15 15.34
C SER A 73 15.13 -1.35 15.64
N SER A 74 14.27 -2.09 14.94
CA SER A 74 14.08 -3.53 15.19
C SER A 74 15.37 -4.36 15.08
N CYS A 75 16.30 -3.93 14.23
CA CYS A 75 17.62 -4.56 14.08
C CYS A 75 18.75 -3.70 14.66
N HIS A 76 18.58 -2.37 14.71
CA HIS A 76 19.62 -1.43 15.10
C HIS A 76 19.46 -0.84 16.51
N ALA A 77 18.47 -1.22 17.32
CA ALA A 77 18.40 -0.81 18.72
C ALA A 77 19.53 -1.45 19.55
N ALA A 78 19.78 -0.91 20.75
CA ALA A 78 20.75 -1.48 21.67
C ALA A 78 20.41 -2.95 22.00
N GLY A 79 21.35 -3.86 21.79
CA GLY A 79 21.17 -5.30 22.00
C GLY A 79 20.40 -6.03 20.88
N ALA A 80 19.98 -5.34 19.82
CA ALA A 80 19.36 -5.97 18.66
C ALA A 80 20.39 -6.64 17.73
N SER A 81 19.91 -7.46 16.80
CA SER A 81 20.74 -8.34 15.95
C SER A 81 21.83 -7.63 15.14
N ALA A 82 21.65 -6.36 14.79
CA ALA A 82 22.60 -5.56 14.02
C ALA A 82 23.25 -4.42 14.84
N SER A 83 23.08 -4.40 16.16
CA SER A 83 23.63 -3.35 17.04
C SER A 83 25.17 -3.26 16.97
N GLY A 84 25.84 -4.38 16.70
CA GLY A 84 27.30 -4.45 16.53
C GLY A 84 27.85 -3.79 15.26
N LYS A 85 26.99 -3.43 14.30
CA LYS A 85 27.39 -2.66 13.10
C LYS A 85 27.06 -1.18 13.26
N TRP A 86 25.86 -0.90 13.75
CA TRP A 86 25.41 0.43 14.07
C TRP A 86 24.27 0.31 15.08
N THR A 87 24.35 1.10 16.15
CA THR A 87 23.27 1.19 17.15
C THR A 87 22.58 2.54 16.99
N PHE A 88 21.28 2.51 16.69
CA PHE A 88 20.40 3.66 16.74
C PHE A 88 20.11 4.02 18.20
N SER A 89 20.52 5.22 18.60
CA SER A 89 20.35 5.77 19.94
C SER A 89 20.04 7.28 19.88
N GLY A 90 19.17 7.67 18.94
CA GLY A 90 18.77 9.06 18.74
C GLY A 90 19.60 9.81 17.68
N TYR A 91 19.38 11.12 17.56
CA TYR A 91 19.89 11.96 16.47
C TYR A 91 21.40 11.86 16.28
N THR A 92 22.17 12.03 17.35
CA THR A 92 23.65 12.00 17.31
C THR A 92 24.19 10.70 16.70
N SER A 93 23.56 9.55 17.01
CA SER A 93 23.98 8.25 16.46
C SER A 93 23.77 8.17 14.94
N VAL A 94 22.73 8.80 14.42
CA VAL A 94 22.44 8.87 12.99
C VAL A 94 23.39 9.87 12.33
N LYS A 95 23.51 11.07 12.89
CA LYS A 95 24.36 12.15 12.35
C LYS A 95 25.81 11.71 12.21
N ASN A 96 26.36 11.09 13.25
CA ASN A 96 27.76 10.62 13.25
C ASN A 96 28.00 9.48 12.24
N ASN A 97 26.94 8.80 11.78
CA ASN A 97 27.00 7.71 10.81
C ASN A 97 26.31 8.06 9.48
N ALA A 98 26.01 9.34 9.24
CA ALA A 98 25.13 9.78 8.15
C ALA A 98 25.63 9.32 6.78
N ALA A 99 26.94 9.40 6.52
CA ALA A 99 27.54 8.96 5.26
C ALA A 99 27.33 7.45 5.01
N THR A 100 27.59 6.63 6.02
CA THR A 100 27.40 5.17 5.94
C THR A 100 25.93 4.82 5.76
N ILE A 101 25.04 5.43 6.55
CA ILE A 101 23.59 5.18 6.47
C ILE A 101 23.06 5.59 5.10
N LYS A 102 23.44 6.78 4.61
CA LYS A 102 23.08 7.26 3.27
C LYS A 102 23.51 6.26 2.18
N ASN A 103 24.76 5.82 2.23
CA ASN A 103 25.31 4.87 1.26
C ASN A 103 24.56 3.54 1.26
N VAL A 104 24.32 2.91 2.42
CA VAL A 104 23.68 1.59 2.46
C VAL A 104 22.17 1.63 2.21
N VAL A 105 21.47 2.72 2.58
CA VAL A 105 20.02 2.84 2.44
C VAL A 105 19.61 3.42 1.07
N LEU A 106 20.30 4.47 0.60
CA LEU A 106 19.87 5.22 -0.58
C LEU A 106 20.63 4.81 -1.84
N GLU A 107 21.93 4.56 -1.73
CA GLU A 107 22.82 4.29 -2.87
C GLU A 107 22.84 2.79 -3.18
N ASN A 108 23.30 1.97 -2.23
CA ASN A 108 23.42 0.52 -2.40
C ASN A 108 22.12 -0.24 -2.11
N ARG A 109 21.19 0.37 -1.38
CA ARG A 109 19.85 -0.17 -1.07
C ARG A 109 19.89 -1.57 -0.46
N THR A 110 20.89 -1.84 0.37
CA THR A 110 21.06 -3.11 1.09
C THR A 110 20.33 -3.12 2.44
N MET A 111 19.82 -1.95 2.87
CA MET A 111 19.02 -1.79 4.06
C MET A 111 17.71 -1.06 3.74
N PRO A 112 16.59 -1.40 4.41
CA PRO A 112 16.46 -2.41 5.46
C PRO A 112 16.38 -3.86 4.93
N LEU A 113 16.94 -4.83 5.68
CA LEU A 113 16.82 -6.25 5.34
C LEU A 113 15.38 -6.74 5.49
N GLY A 114 14.86 -7.45 4.48
CA GLY A 114 13.50 -7.99 4.51
C GLY A 114 12.38 -6.94 4.48
N GLY A 115 12.72 -5.68 4.20
CA GLY A 115 11.78 -4.57 4.10
C GLY A 115 12.18 -3.59 3.01
N SER A 116 11.47 -2.46 2.94
CA SER A 116 11.79 -1.39 2.00
C SER A 116 11.27 -0.05 2.51
N LEU A 117 11.91 1.02 2.04
CA LEU A 117 11.34 2.37 2.09
C LEU A 117 10.45 2.60 0.87
N THR A 118 9.32 3.27 1.07
CA THR A 118 8.51 3.82 0.00
C THR A 118 9.32 4.86 -0.80
N SER A 119 8.85 5.21 -2.00
CA SER A 119 9.50 6.25 -2.81
C SER A 119 9.55 7.60 -2.08
N GLN A 120 8.45 7.98 -1.42
CA GLN A 120 8.37 9.24 -0.66
C GLN A 120 9.29 9.23 0.57
N GLU A 121 9.32 8.15 1.35
CA GLU A 121 10.22 8.04 2.51
C GLU A 121 11.69 8.17 2.07
N ARG A 122 12.04 7.60 0.92
CA ARG A 122 13.40 7.65 0.37
C ARG A 122 13.77 9.04 -0.11
N GLU A 123 12.83 9.73 -0.77
CA GLU A 123 13.00 11.11 -1.23
C GLU A 123 13.18 12.07 -0.06
N LEU A 124 12.31 12.00 0.96
CA LEU A 124 12.42 12.82 2.16
C LEU A 124 13.71 12.51 2.95
N LEU A 125 14.10 11.24 3.05
CA LEU A 125 15.36 10.87 3.70
C LEU A 125 16.59 11.39 2.93
N ALA A 126 16.57 11.32 1.59
CA ALA A 126 17.62 11.87 0.74
C ALA A 126 17.74 13.39 0.90
N ALA A 127 16.61 14.10 0.92
CA ALA A 127 16.55 15.53 1.14
C ALA A 127 17.08 15.92 2.53
N TRP A 128 16.70 15.17 3.58
CA TRP A 128 17.19 15.39 4.93
C TRP A 128 18.73 15.26 5.04
N PHE A 129 19.32 14.24 4.41
CA PHE A 129 20.78 14.13 4.34
C PHE A 129 21.43 15.26 3.52
N THR A 130 20.81 15.65 2.41
CA THR A 130 21.30 16.74 1.54
C THR A 130 21.31 18.09 2.27
N ARG A 131 20.32 18.30 3.15
CA ARG A 131 20.20 19.48 4.00
C ARG A 131 21.09 19.44 5.26
N ASN A 132 22.07 18.53 5.29
CA ASN A 132 23.00 18.35 6.40
C ASN A 132 22.33 17.96 7.72
N THR A 133 21.31 17.09 7.66
CA THR A 133 20.66 16.48 8.84
C THR A 133 20.09 17.49 9.84
N PRO A 134 19.19 18.42 9.46
CA PRO A 134 18.58 19.37 10.39
C PRO A 134 17.83 18.63 11.51
N GLU A 135 18.01 19.05 12.76
CA GLU A 135 17.39 18.41 13.94
C GLU A 135 16.04 19.04 14.32
N ASN A 136 15.81 20.30 13.91
CA ASN A 136 14.78 21.22 14.41
C ASN A 136 13.32 20.87 14.11
#